data_AF-A0A556QJF8-F1
#
_entry.id   AF-A0A556QJF8-F1
#
_cell.length_a   1.000
_cell.length_b   1.000
_cell.length_c   1.000
_cell.angle_alpha   90.00
_cell.angle_beta   90.00
_cell.angle_gamma   90.00
#
_symmetry.space_group_name_H-M   'P 1'
#
loop_
_entity.id
_entity.type
_entity.pdbx_description
1 polymer ?
#
loop_
_entity_poly.entity_id
_entity_poly.type
_entity_poly.pdbx_seq_one_letter_code
_entity_poly.pdbx_strand_id
1 'polypeptide(L)'
;MSKEYKINIDPRILELLGPNLYTNIYYVLAELIANAYDADAKNVYVIANKDDIRVEDDGRGMSYKKGDVTKYLDVAAESRTTEKDALTKSLKRRKMGRKGVGKLAALSVSQDVDVMTISGGDKSGFVLSRRIEKGNKLRPIPEGDIKFERIKTHGTAIVMKSPQYRLHNSLTAVKRNLLKIFPLVGKDFKIHIIRGKEAEVIEDFDRNIMKELVTLITLGASYSSLSTLVPKTFPKRQKELVAVYGTKTIPLQMKDKKGIEHEYSLEINGWIGTYQTTKGRKAEMTDFPDNFISLFANGKMGEFNLLPVVGQNKLNEVYVVGQLHVDLFELTELPDMALSNRQGYKSDDPRYLALLDYVRRDLLADILRRRDTFTDLRNVEKKLIKQGKQKEDEERLKKAFNVFGSKASKAAAKTLADQGIDVPMDVIEQIVLSSINKNTPNLGLKSIVDSQKKRILISQTYPDKAFADVLYQMLIFNNVPADDILYTNCDDEVCRVPEGRKVYEYLKEFFVESYSNQKIFVLFVTSDNTKVSWGAITEVGAAWITQIDHKIFNIHPFRPEHPLDDEAQWQSTNRDAPPMKDLWMIPLNADIFCQKIEAVCDALGYKKKPRAQNKSHLGTLVTIKTS
;
A
#
# COMPACT_ATOMS: atom_id res chain seq x y z
N MET A 1 12.53 -30.21 -62.04
CA MET A 1 12.57 -30.51 -60.59
C MET A 1 12.44 -29.20 -59.84
N SER A 2 11.54 -29.10 -58.87
CA SER A 2 11.52 -27.95 -57.94
C SER A 2 12.80 -27.96 -57.13
N LYS A 3 13.51 -26.83 -57.08
CA LYS A 3 14.69 -26.71 -56.22
C LYS A 3 14.21 -26.72 -54.76
N GLU A 4 14.70 -27.68 -53.99
CA GLU A 4 14.49 -27.75 -52.54
C GLU A 4 15.76 -27.35 -51.81
N TYR A 5 15.62 -26.56 -50.74
CA TYR A 5 16.74 -26.10 -49.93
C TYR A 5 16.51 -26.54 -48.48
N LYS A 6 17.37 -27.42 -47.97
CA LYS A 6 17.31 -27.88 -46.58
C LYS A 6 18.11 -26.94 -45.69
N ILE A 7 17.49 -26.48 -44.61
CA ILE A 7 18.20 -25.77 -43.54
C ILE A 7 18.98 -26.78 -42.68
N ASN A 8 20.23 -26.46 -42.36
CA ASN A 8 21.05 -27.23 -41.43
C ASN A 8 21.37 -26.36 -40.22
N ILE A 9 21.00 -26.80 -39.02
CA ILE A 9 21.24 -26.06 -37.78
C ILE A 9 22.43 -26.68 -37.07
N ASP A 10 23.47 -25.88 -36.87
CA ASP A 10 24.69 -26.28 -36.16
C ASP A 10 24.43 -26.29 -34.63
N PRO A 11 24.85 -27.34 -33.89
CA PRO A 11 24.71 -27.38 -32.44
C PRO A 11 25.37 -26.23 -31.68
N ARG A 12 26.29 -25.48 -32.31
CA ARG A 12 26.82 -24.21 -31.78
C ARG A 12 25.73 -23.19 -31.45
N ILE A 13 24.50 -23.35 -31.96
CA ILE A 13 23.34 -22.57 -31.51
C ILE A 13 23.14 -22.65 -29.98
N LEU A 14 23.50 -23.76 -29.34
CA LEU A 14 23.44 -23.93 -27.88
C LEU A 14 24.47 -23.04 -27.15
N GLU A 15 25.64 -22.83 -27.74
CA GLU A 15 26.66 -21.92 -27.20
C GLU A 15 26.19 -20.46 -27.30
N LEU A 16 25.50 -20.11 -28.38
CA LEU A 16 25.00 -18.75 -28.62
C LEU A 16 23.76 -18.41 -27.76
N LEU A 17 22.81 -19.35 -27.65
CA LEU A 17 21.55 -19.13 -26.94
C LEU A 17 21.67 -19.44 -25.44
N GLY A 18 22.44 -20.48 -25.08
CA GLY A 18 22.57 -20.99 -23.71
C GLY A 18 22.73 -19.90 -22.65
N PRO A 19 23.76 -19.04 -22.72
CA PRO A 19 24.03 -18.03 -21.69
C PRO A 19 22.93 -16.98 -21.50
N ASN A 20 22.18 -16.66 -22.56
CA ASN A 20 21.25 -15.51 -22.59
C ASN A 20 19.77 -15.90 -22.56
N LEU A 21 19.45 -17.20 -22.48
CA LEU A 21 18.06 -17.69 -22.47
C LEU A 21 17.26 -17.17 -21.26
N TYR A 22 17.90 -17.08 -20.09
CA TYR A 22 17.27 -16.63 -18.85
C TYR A 22 18.20 -15.75 -18.04
N THR A 23 17.69 -14.62 -17.58
CA THR A 23 18.43 -13.64 -16.76
C THR A 23 18.40 -13.95 -15.25
N ASN A 24 17.56 -14.90 -14.82
CA ASN A 24 17.41 -15.28 -13.43
C ASN A 24 17.26 -16.80 -13.29
N ILE A 25 18.02 -17.41 -12.38
CA ILE A 25 18.02 -18.84 -12.09
C ILE A 25 16.64 -19.38 -11.70
N TYR A 26 15.79 -18.57 -11.08
CA TYR A 26 14.45 -19.02 -10.71
C TYR A 26 13.57 -19.32 -11.93
N TYR A 27 13.76 -18.63 -13.06
CA TYR A 27 13.07 -18.99 -14.31
C TYR A 27 13.55 -20.34 -14.86
N VAL A 28 14.84 -20.65 -14.69
CA VAL A 28 15.43 -21.93 -15.08
C VAL A 28 14.87 -23.06 -14.23
N LEU A 29 14.89 -22.88 -12.90
CA LEU A 29 14.22 -23.81 -11.99
C LEU A 29 12.74 -23.98 -12.38
N ALA A 30 12.10 -22.91 -12.85
CA ALA A 30 10.72 -22.99 -13.26
C ALA A 30 10.45 -23.77 -14.55
N GLU A 31 11.43 -23.91 -15.44
CA GLU A 31 11.36 -24.84 -16.56
C GLU A 31 11.51 -26.29 -16.08
N LEU A 32 12.47 -26.54 -15.19
CA LEU A 32 12.75 -27.89 -14.70
C LEU A 32 11.60 -28.44 -13.83
N ILE A 33 11.03 -27.61 -12.96
CA ILE A 33 9.86 -27.96 -12.13
C ILE A 33 8.61 -28.19 -13.00
N ALA A 34 8.41 -27.40 -14.06
CA ALA A 34 7.32 -27.64 -15.00
C ALA A 34 7.47 -28.98 -15.75
N ASN A 35 8.70 -29.35 -16.12
CA ASN A 35 8.97 -30.66 -16.71
C ASN A 35 8.67 -31.82 -15.75
N ALA A 36 8.99 -31.66 -14.46
CA ALA A 36 8.63 -32.61 -13.42
C ALA A 36 7.10 -32.76 -13.30
N TYR A 37 6.37 -31.64 -13.30
CA TYR A 37 4.91 -31.63 -13.29
C TYR A 37 4.32 -32.39 -14.50
N ASP A 38 4.83 -32.11 -15.71
CA ASP A 38 4.43 -32.78 -16.96
C ASP A 38 4.83 -34.27 -17.01
N ALA A 39 5.81 -34.68 -16.20
CA ALA A 39 6.22 -36.06 -16.01
C ALA A 39 5.35 -36.82 -14.99
N ASP A 40 4.23 -36.22 -14.53
CA ASP A 40 3.34 -36.76 -13.50
C ASP A 40 4.01 -36.93 -12.12
N ALA A 41 5.06 -36.15 -11.81
CA ALA A 41 5.70 -36.19 -10.50
C ALA A 41 4.75 -35.71 -9.39
N LYS A 42 4.94 -36.20 -8.17
CA LYS A 42 4.31 -35.70 -6.94
C LYS A 42 5.27 -34.87 -6.10
N ASN A 43 6.57 -35.14 -6.20
CA ASN A 43 7.62 -34.45 -5.48
C ASN A 43 8.73 -34.05 -6.44
N VAL A 44 9.12 -32.78 -6.36
CA VAL A 44 10.34 -32.27 -6.98
C VAL A 44 11.26 -31.72 -5.88
N TYR A 45 12.53 -32.05 -5.98
CA TYR A 45 13.57 -31.70 -5.02
C TYR A 45 14.55 -30.75 -5.71
N VAL A 46 14.61 -29.51 -5.23
CA VAL A 46 15.61 -28.51 -5.61
C VAL A 46 16.70 -28.55 -4.54
N ILE A 47 17.85 -29.11 -4.90
CA ILE A 47 18.97 -29.38 -3.99
C ILE A 47 20.12 -28.44 -4.36
N ALA A 48 20.50 -27.59 -3.39
CA ALA A 48 21.59 -26.65 -3.54
C ALA A 48 22.83 -27.17 -2.82
N ASN A 49 23.73 -27.80 -3.58
CA ASN A 49 25.00 -28.32 -3.10
C ASN A 49 26.12 -27.26 -3.22
N LYS A 50 27.31 -27.61 -2.74
CA LYS A 50 28.47 -26.71 -2.80
C LYS A 50 28.90 -26.43 -4.26
N ASP A 51 28.89 -27.45 -5.10
CA ASP A 51 29.48 -27.43 -6.44
C ASP A 51 28.45 -27.64 -7.56
N ASP A 52 27.20 -27.92 -7.21
CA ASP A 52 26.10 -28.13 -8.15
C ASP A 52 24.75 -27.65 -7.60
N ILE A 53 23.82 -27.41 -8.53
CA ILE A 53 22.39 -27.30 -8.22
C ILE A 53 21.69 -28.43 -8.95
N ARG A 54 20.95 -29.24 -8.20
CA ARG A 54 20.25 -30.42 -8.71
C ARG A 54 18.75 -30.21 -8.62
N VAL A 55 18.04 -30.55 -9.69
CA VAL A 55 16.58 -30.69 -9.68
C VAL A 55 16.26 -32.15 -9.95
N GLU A 56 15.59 -32.80 -9.01
CA GLU A 56 15.27 -34.21 -9.05
C GLU A 56 13.76 -34.41 -8.87
N ASP A 57 13.11 -35.21 -9.71
CA ASP A 57 11.66 -35.45 -9.65
C ASP A 57 11.33 -36.93 -9.57
N ASP A 58 10.26 -37.27 -8.86
CA ASP A 58 9.71 -38.62 -8.76
C ASP A 58 8.68 -38.93 -9.87
N GLY A 59 8.79 -38.29 -11.03
CA GLY A 59 7.93 -38.55 -12.17
C GLY A 59 8.22 -39.89 -12.84
N ARG A 60 7.64 -40.11 -14.01
CA ARG A 60 7.75 -41.38 -14.75
C ARG A 60 9.16 -41.73 -15.27
N GLY A 61 10.08 -40.77 -15.28
CA GLY A 61 11.39 -40.88 -15.93
C GLY A 61 11.31 -41.10 -17.44
N MET A 62 12.43 -41.43 -18.06
CA MET A 62 12.56 -41.68 -19.51
C MET A 62 13.30 -43.00 -19.74
N SER A 63 12.73 -43.88 -20.56
CA SER A 63 13.43 -45.09 -21.01
C SER A 63 14.22 -44.82 -22.29
N TYR A 64 15.48 -45.24 -22.32
CA TYR A 64 16.28 -45.28 -23.53
C TYR A 64 15.73 -46.33 -24.50
N LYS A 65 15.43 -47.53 -23.99
CA LYS A 65 14.93 -48.67 -24.78
C LYS A 65 13.59 -48.39 -25.48
N LYS A 66 12.70 -47.62 -24.84
CA LYS A 66 11.39 -47.21 -25.40
C LYS A 66 11.47 -45.91 -26.22
N GLY A 67 12.65 -45.32 -26.37
CA GLY A 67 12.87 -44.10 -27.14
C GLY A 67 12.37 -42.80 -26.49
N ASP A 68 12.07 -42.80 -25.19
CA ASP A 68 11.67 -41.57 -24.48
C ASP A 68 12.84 -40.57 -24.41
N VAL A 69 14.08 -41.06 -24.27
CA VAL A 69 15.29 -40.22 -24.28
C VAL A 69 15.47 -39.51 -25.63
N THR A 70 15.27 -40.22 -26.75
CA THR A 70 15.33 -39.62 -28.09
C THR A 70 14.29 -38.52 -28.25
N LYS A 71 13.04 -38.77 -27.85
CA LYS A 71 11.97 -37.76 -27.86
C LYS A 71 12.28 -36.56 -26.97
N TYR A 72 12.94 -36.78 -25.84
CA TYR A 72 13.41 -35.69 -24.99
C TYR A 72 14.47 -34.85 -25.69
N LEU A 73 15.37 -35.46 -26.48
CA LEU A 73 16.42 -34.76 -27.22
C LEU A 73 15.93 -34.07 -28.50
N ASP A 74 14.72 -34.36 -28.99
CA ASP A 74 14.07 -33.60 -30.07
C ASP A 74 13.74 -32.17 -29.59
N VAL A 75 14.68 -31.25 -29.78
CA VAL A 75 14.54 -29.83 -29.41
C VAL A 75 13.53 -29.15 -30.34
N ALA A 76 12.79 -28.18 -29.80
CA ALA A 76 11.80 -27.38 -30.52
C ALA A 76 10.57 -28.15 -31.04
N ALA A 77 10.42 -29.43 -30.71
CA ALA A 77 9.20 -30.18 -31.01
C ALA A 77 8.04 -29.71 -30.12
N GLU A 78 6.88 -29.46 -30.73
CA GLU A 78 5.66 -29.14 -29.98
C GLU A 78 5.21 -30.37 -29.18
N SER A 79 5.04 -30.21 -27.87
CA SER A 79 4.60 -31.29 -26.97
C SER A 79 3.09 -31.57 -27.04
N ARG A 80 2.32 -30.64 -27.63
CA ARG A 80 0.87 -30.72 -27.81
C ARG A 80 0.45 -29.99 -29.08
N THR A 81 -0.26 -30.70 -29.95
CA THR A 81 -0.92 -30.14 -31.14
C THR A 81 -2.44 -30.38 -31.11
N THR A 82 -2.90 -31.24 -30.21
CA THR A 82 -4.30 -31.61 -29.99
C THR A 82 -4.66 -31.57 -28.50
N GLU A 83 -5.95 -31.49 -28.19
CA GLU A 83 -6.44 -31.55 -26.80
C GLU A 83 -6.10 -32.87 -26.09
N LYS A 84 -6.03 -33.97 -26.84
CA LYS A 84 -5.63 -35.28 -26.28
C LYS A 84 -4.18 -35.25 -25.78
N ASP A 85 -3.30 -34.57 -26.50
CA ASP A 85 -1.88 -34.46 -26.15
C ASP A 85 -1.60 -33.33 -25.16
N ALA A 86 -2.59 -32.46 -24.88
CA ALA A 86 -2.51 -31.41 -23.88
C ALA A 86 -2.59 -31.93 -22.44
N LEU A 87 -2.90 -33.22 -22.23
CA LEU A 87 -2.99 -33.86 -20.92
C LEU A 87 -1.80 -34.79 -20.66
N THR A 88 -1.37 -34.88 -19.39
CA THR A 88 -0.39 -35.87 -18.95
C THR A 88 -0.99 -37.28 -19.00
N LYS A 89 -0.14 -38.31 -19.08
CA LYS A 89 -0.59 -39.67 -19.38
C LYS A 89 -1.35 -40.28 -18.20
N SER A 90 -0.84 -40.09 -16.99
CA SER A 90 -1.26 -40.82 -15.80
C SER A 90 -2.24 -40.00 -14.97
N LEU A 91 -1.86 -38.78 -14.56
CA LEU A 91 -2.68 -37.95 -13.68
C LEU A 91 -3.65 -37.03 -14.42
N LYS A 92 -3.64 -37.07 -15.76
CA LYS A 92 -4.51 -36.26 -16.63
C LYS A 92 -4.44 -34.76 -16.35
N ARG A 93 -3.27 -34.28 -15.93
CA ARG A 93 -3.00 -32.85 -15.70
C ARG A 93 -2.89 -32.12 -17.04
N ARG A 94 -3.34 -30.87 -17.12
CA ARG A 94 -3.01 -29.98 -18.24
C ARG A 94 -1.50 -29.75 -18.26
N LYS A 95 -0.82 -30.07 -19.36
CA LYS A 95 0.63 -29.88 -19.50
C LYS A 95 1.02 -28.40 -19.47
N MET A 96 2.17 -28.09 -18.89
CA MET A 96 2.75 -26.74 -18.86
C MET A 96 3.66 -26.49 -20.07
N GLY A 97 4.40 -27.50 -20.53
CA GLY A 97 5.29 -27.41 -21.68
C GLY A 97 4.52 -27.37 -23.00
N ARG A 98 5.01 -26.53 -23.95
CA ARG A 98 4.49 -26.43 -25.33
C ARG A 98 5.59 -26.52 -26.39
N LYS A 99 6.61 -25.68 -26.31
CA LYS A 99 7.63 -25.48 -27.37
C LYS A 99 8.84 -26.44 -27.35
N GLY A 100 9.01 -27.24 -26.28
CA GLY A 100 10.13 -28.18 -26.20
C GLY A 100 11.53 -27.54 -26.05
N VAL A 101 11.66 -26.26 -25.70
CA VAL A 101 12.97 -25.58 -25.50
C VAL A 101 13.39 -25.46 -24.03
N GLY A 102 12.47 -25.58 -23.07
CA GLY A 102 12.74 -25.40 -21.63
C GLY A 102 13.80 -26.35 -21.06
N LYS A 103 14.01 -27.52 -21.68
CA LYS A 103 15.10 -28.45 -21.35
C LYS A 103 16.51 -27.87 -21.51
N LEU A 104 16.66 -26.84 -22.35
CA LEU A 104 17.94 -26.14 -22.54
C LEU A 104 18.16 -25.04 -21.50
N ALA A 105 17.16 -24.69 -20.69
CA ALA A 105 17.25 -23.62 -19.71
C ALA A 105 18.39 -23.85 -18.70
N ALA A 106 18.64 -25.10 -18.32
CA ALA A 106 19.73 -25.45 -17.42
C ALA A 106 21.12 -25.03 -17.95
N LEU A 107 21.27 -24.93 -19.27
CA LEU A 107 22.48 -24.44 -19.90
C LEU A 107 22.71 -22.94 -19.68
N SER A 108 21.73 -22.14 -19.23
CA SER A 108 22.01 -20.75 -18.84
C SER A 108 22.71 -20.65 -17.48
N VAL A 109 22.57 -21.68 -16.65
CA VAL A 109 23.18 -21.76 -15.31
C VAL A 109 24.54 -22.43 -15.37
N SER A 110 24.70 -23.51 -16.14
CA SER A 110 25.94 -24.29 -16.21
C SER A 110 26.37 -24.57 -17.64
N GLN A 111 27.67 -24.74 -17.85
CA GLN A 111 28.20 -25.16 -19.16
C GLN A 111 27.81 -26.60 -19.48
N ASP A 112 27.93 -27.48 -18.49
CA ASP A 112 27.63 -28.91 -18.56
C ASP A 112 26.53 -29.24 -17.55
N VAL A 113 25.53 -29.98 -18.02
CA VAL A 113 24.37 -30.41 -17.25
C VAL A 113 24.23 -31.93 -17.38
N ASP A 114 24.37 -32.66 -16.28
CA ASP A 114 24.10 -34.09 -16.29
C ASP A 114 22.58 -34.31 -16.27
N VAL A 115 22.08 -35.09 -17.21
CA VAL A 115 20.71 -35.57 -17.25
C VAL A 115 20.73 -37.06 -16.96
N MET A 116 20.11 -37.46 -15.86
CA MET A 116 20.04 -38.84 -15.39
C MET A 116 18.59 -39.24 -15.18
N THR A 117 18.21 -40.44 -15.58
CA THR A 117 16.81 -40.85 -15.54
C THR A 117 16.66 -42.35 -15.34
N ILE A 118 15.55 -42.74 -14.73
CA ILE A 118 15.17 -44.14 -14.55
C ILE A 118 13.68 -44.32 -14.83
N SER A 119 13.33 -45.30 -15.66
CA SER A 119 11.94 -45.65 -15.95
C SER A 119 11.76 -47.15 -16.08
N GLY A 120 10.96 -47.76 -15.20
CA GLY A 120 10.72 -49.21 -15.22
C GLY A 120 12.01 -50.04 -15.12
N GLY A 121 13.00 -49.56 -14.35
CA GLY A 121 14.31 -50.19 -14.19
C GLY A 121 15.35 -49.87 -15.28
N ASP A 122 14.94 -49.22 -16.38
CA ASP A 122 15.86 -48.76 -17.43
C ASP A 122 16.55 -47.47 -16.97
N LYS A 123 17.85 -47.53 -16.68
CA LYS A 123 18.66 -46.37 -16.29
C LYS A 123 19.37 -45.80 -17.51
N SER A 124 19.32 -44.48 -17.68
CA SER A 124 20.01 -43.79 -18.76
C SER A 124 20.55 -42.45 -18.29
N GLY A 125 21.68 -42.01 -18.82
CA GLY A 125 22.25 -40.71 -18.50
C GLY A 125 23.17 -40.17 -19.58
N PHE A 126 23.21 -38.84 -19.70
CA PHE A 126 24.05 -38.13 -20.65
C PHE A 126 24.38 -36.72 -20.14
N VAL A 127 25.47 -36.14 -20.66
CA VAL A 127 25.86 -34.76 -20.38
C VAL A 127 25.38 -33.87 -21.51
N LEU A 128 24.47 -32.95 -21.19
CA LEU A 128 24.05 -31.87 -22.07
C LEU A 128 25.01 -30.69 -21.88
N SER A 129 25.75 -30.33 -22.94
CA SER A 129 26.75 -29.25 -22.88
C SER A 129 26.44 -28.12 -23.87
N ARG A 130 26.84 -26.89 -23.53
CA ARG A 130 26.86 -25.76 -24.48
C ARG A 130 27.75 -26.05 -25.69
N ARG A 131 28.81 -26.85 -25.50
CA ARG A 131 29.77 -27.24 -26.53
C ARG A 131 29.64 -28.73 -26.81
N ILE A 132 28.99 -29.08 -27.92
CA ILE A 132 28.90 -30.47 -28.36
C ILE A 132 30.18 -30.83 -29.12
N GLU A 133 30.77 -31.98 -28.77
CA GLU A 133 31.95 -32.52 -29.44
C GLU A 133 31.64 -32.93 -30.90
N LYS A 134 32.70 -33.19 -31.68
CA LYS A 134 32.57 -33.56 -33.11
C LYS A 134 31.63 -34.76 -33.28
N GLY A 135 30.65 -34.61 -34.19
CA GLY A 135 29.71 -35.68 -34.56
C GLY A 135 28.31 -35.58 -33.94
N ASN A 136 27.98 -34.45 -33.28
CA ASN A 136 26.65 -34.16 -32.73
C ASN A 136 26.16 -35.20 -31.70
N LYS A 137 27.10 -35.83 -30.98
CA LYS A 137 26.80 -36.85 -29.95
C LYS A 137 27.03 -36.26 -28.56
N LEU A 138 26.10 -36.54 -27.65
CA LEU A 138 26.25 -36.21 -26.23
C LEU A 138 27.11 -37.28 -25.53
N ARG A 139 27.90 -36.86 -24.55
CA ARG A 139 28.72 -37.77 -23.74
C ARG A 139 27.81 -38.61 -22.83
N PRO A 140 27.85 -39.95 -22.89
CA PRO A 140 27.03 -40.80 -22.02
C PRO A 140 27.54 -40.78 -20.58
N ILE A 141 26.64 -41.01 -19.63
CA ILE A 141 26.97 -41.27 -18.22
C ILE A 141 26.79 -42.78 -17.98
N PRO A 142 27.83 -43.51 -17.56
CA PRO A 142 27.74 -44.95 -17.28
C PRO A 142 26.66 -45.27 -16.24
N GLU A 143 25.98 -46.41 -16.36
CA GLU A 143 24.90 -46.78 -15.44
C GLU A 143 25.32 -46.82 -13.96
N GLY A 144 26.58 -47.19 -13.66
CA GLY A 144 27.14 -47.19 -12.30
C GLY A 144 27.32 -45.80 -11.70
N ASP A 145 27.39 -44.76 -12.54
CA ASP A 145 27.54 -43.37 -12.12
C ASP A 145 26.20 -42.63 -12.03
N ILE A 146 25.11 -43.26 -12.49
CA ILE A 146 23.75 -42.71 -12.37
C ILE A 146 23.30 -42.79 -10.91
N LYS A 147 23.38 -41.64 -10.23
CA LYS A 147 23.09 -41.49 -8.80
C LYS A 147 22.01 -40.42 -8.56
N PHE A 148 21.05 -40.80 -7.73
CA PHE A 148 19.94 -39.97 -7.28
C PHE A 148 20.03 -39.77 -5.76
N GLU A 149 19.65 -38.59 -5.28
CA GLU A 149 19.72 -38.28 -3.85
C GLU A 149 18.43 -38.62 -3.10
N ARG A 150 17.29 -38.55 -3.78
CA ARG A 150 15.93 -38.62 -3.19
C ARG A 150 15.05 -39.67 -3.85
N ILE A 151 15.20 -39.90 -5.15
CA ILE A 151 14.44 -40.90 -5.92
C ILE A 151 15.21 -42.20 -6.04
N LYS A 152 14.48 -43.31 -6.24
CA LYS A 152 15.08 -44.66 -6.29
C LYS A 152 14.64 -45.50 -7.48
N THR A 153 13.35 -45.50 -7.79
CA THR A 153 12.72 -46.47 -8.70
C THR A 153 12.34 -45.87 -10.05
N HIS A 154 11.90 -44.62 -10.07
CA HIS A 154 11.56 -43.87 -11.28
C HIS A 154 11.80 -42.37 -11.06
N GLY A 155 12.04 -41.66 -12.16
CA GLY A 155 12.18 -40.20 -12.15
C GLY A 155 13.38 -39.70 -12.96
N THR A 156 13.67 -38.41 -12.83
CA THR A 156 14.77 -37.74 -13.54
C THR A 156 15.52 -36.80 -12.60
N ALA A 157 16.83 -36.69 -12.80
CA ALA A 157 17.69 -35.70 -12.17
C ALA A 157 18.40 -34.86 -13.24
N ILE A 158 18.34 -33.56 -13.05
CA ILE A 158 19.06 -32.55 -13.84
C ILE A 158 20.07 -31.89 -12.92
N VAL A 159 21.36 -32.09 -13.17
CA VAL A 159 22.44 -31.62 -12.30
C VAL A 159 23.26 -30.55 -13.03
N MET A 160 23.08 -29.30 -12.61
CA MET A 160 23.79 -28.14 -13.13
C MET A 160 25.13 -28.02 -12.38
N LYS A 161 26.21 -28.53 -12.98
CA LYS A 161 27.56 -28.53 -12.38
C LYS A 161 28.22 -27.17 -12.50
N SER A 162 29.00 -26.76 -11.48
CA SER A 162 29.73 -25.48 -11.47
C SER A 162 28.85 -24.30 -11.92
N PRO A 163 27.72 -24.06 -11.25
CA PRO A 163 26.73 -23.08 -11.70
C PRO A 163 27.33 -21.66 -11.67
N GLN A 164 27.10 -20.91 -12.74
CA GLN A 164 27.53 -19.51 -12.91
C GLN A 164 26.83 -18.57 -11.92
N TYR A 165 25.64 -18.96 -11.46
CA TYR A 165 24.84 -18.25 -10.48
C TYR A 165 24.45 -19.20 -9.35
N ARG A 166 24.50 -18.74 -8.10
CA ARG A 166 24.07 -19.53 -6.93
C ARG A 166 22.66 -19.11 -6.50
N LEU A 167 21.93 -20.05 -5.89
CA LEU A 167 20.71 -19.71 -5.18
C LEU A 167 21.02 -18.88 -3.94
N HIS A 168 20.06 -18.08 -3.51
CA HIS A 168 20.18 -17.25 -2.31
C HIS A 168 20.60 -18.08 -1.07
N ASN A 169 21.39 -17.49 -0.17
CA ASN A 169 21.99 -18.17 0.99
C ASN A 169 20.96 -18.63 2.04
N SER A 170 19.82 -17.96 2.14
CA SER A 170 18.67 -18.41 2.93
C SER A 170 17.68 -19.25 2.11
N LEU A 171 17.34 -20.45 2.59
CA LEU A 171 16.27 -21.28 2.01
C LEU A 171 14.90 -20.59 2.06
N THR A 172 14.64 -19.76 3.07
CA THR A 172 13.39 -18.98 3.18
C THR A 172 13.25 -17.99 2.02
N ALA A 173 14.34 -17.37 1.58
CA ALA A 173 14.32 -16.48 0.42
C ALA A 173 14.15 -17.25 -0.90
N VAL A 174 14.80 -18.41 -1.05
CA VAL A 174 14.59 -19.32 -2.19
C VAL A 174 13.14 -19.76 -2.26
N LYS A 175 12.57 -20.17 -1.11
CA LYS A 175 11.16 -20.54 -0.94
C LYS A 175 10.25 -19.39 -1.38
N ARG A 176 10.48 -18.18 -0.89
CA ARG A 176 9.72 -16.99 -1.25
C ARG A 176 9.78 -16.68 -2.75
N ASN A 177 10.95 -16.77 -3.39
CA ASN A 177 11.09 -16.52 -4.82
C ASN A 177 10.43 -17.62 -5.68
N LEU A 178 10.55 -18.89 -5.30
CA LEU A 178 9.87 -19.98 -6.00
C LEU A 178 8.35 -19.92 -5.84
N LEU A 179 7.86 -19.55 -4.65
CA LEU A 179 6.45 -19.31 -4.36
C LEU A 179 5.83 -18.26 -5.28
N LYS A 180 6.58 -17.19 -5.59
CA LYS A 180 6.14 -16.14 -6.52
C LYS A 180 5.94 -16.64 -7.96
N ILE A 181 6.59 -17.75 -8.34
CA ILE A 181 6.56 -18.31 -9.70
C ILE A 181 5.65 -19.54 -9.79
N PHE A 182 5.42 -20.25 -8.68
CA PHE A 182 4.64 -21.49 -8.63
C PHE A 182 3.53 -21.41 -7.60
N PRO A 183 2.34 -20.96 -7.99
CA PRO A 183 1.18 -20.95 -7.11
C PRO A 183 0.49 -22.33 -7.03
N LEU A 184 0.68 -23.19 -8.04
CA LEU A 184 0.04 -24.51 -8.14
C LEU A 184 0.60 -25.60 -7.21
N VAL A 185 1.28 -25.22 -6.14
CA VAL A 185 1.81 -26.19 -5.19
C VAL A 185 0.71 -26.54 -4.19
N GLY A 186 0.38 -27.83 -4.13
CA GLY A 186 -0.75 -28.34 -3.37
C GLY A 186 -0.56 -29.81 -2.99
N LYS A 187 -1.63 -30.50 -2.60
CA LYS A 187 -1.52 -31.89 -2.11
C LYS A 187 -0.89 -32.87 -3.11
N ASP A 188 -1.08 -32.63 -4.42
CA ASP A 188 -0.67 -33.57 -5.48
C ASP A 188 0.68 -33.24 -6.13
N PHE A 189 1.27 -32.08 -5.84
CA PHE A 189 2.59 -31.69 -6.35
C PHE A 189 3.28 -30.78 -5.34
N LYS A 190 4.41 -31.24 -4.80
CA LYS A 190 5.19 -30.56 -3.75
C LYS A 190 6.60 -30.24 -4.22
N ILE A 191 7.09 -29.07 -3.81
CA ILE A 191 8.45 -28.62 -4.08
C ILE A 191 9.23 -28.61 -2.77
N HIS A 192 10.28 -29.42 -2.71
CA HIS A 192 11.21 -29.53 -1.60
C HIS A 192 12.48 -28.76 -1.94
N ILE A 193 12.94 -27.89 -1.05
CA ILE A 193 14.16 -27.11 -1.22
C ILE A 193 15.14 -27.55 -0.15
N ILE A 194 16.31 -28.03 -0.56
CA ILE A 194 17.27 -28.71 0.33
C ILE A 194 18.64 -28.05 0.21
N ARG A 195 19.30 -27.82 1.35
CA ARG A 195 20.70 -27.41 1.42
C ARG A 195 21.37 -28.06 2.62
N GLY A 196 22.27 -29.01 2.37
CA GLY A 196 22.90 -29.78 3.44
C GLY A 196 21.85 -30.50 4.28
N LYS A 197 21.72 -30.10 5.56
CA LYS A 197 20.73 -30.67 6.49
C LYS A 197 19.42 -29.88 6.56
N GLU A 198 19.39 -28.68 6.01
CA GLU A 198 18.20 -27.82 6.02
C GLU A 198 17.27 -28.18 4.87
N ALA A 199 15.97 -28.19 5.15
CA ALA A 199 14.94 -28.44 4.16
C ALA A 199 13.72 -27.55 4.40
N GLU A 200 13.17 -27.02 3.32
CA GLU A 200 11.93 -26.25 3.29
C GLU A 200 10.98 -26.89 2.29
N VAL A 201 9.69 -26.94 2.61
CA VAL A 201 8.67 -27.46 1.70
C VAL A 201 7.68 -26.35 1.35
N ILE A 202 7.38 -26.25 0.08
CA ILE A 202 6.29 -25.42 -0.43
C ILE A 202 5.05 -26.32 -0.55
N GLU A 203 3.96 -25.96 0.13
CA GLU A 203 2.72 -26.76 0.12
C GLU A 203 1.42 -25.95 -0.07
N ASP A 204 1.43 -24.60 0.05
CA ASP A 204 0.29 -23.73 -0.24
C ASP A 204 0.72 -22.23 -0.27
N PHE A 205 0.81 -21.61 -1.46
CA PHE A 205 1.22 -20.19 -1.59
C PHE A 205 0.12 -19.23 -1.11
N ASP A 206 -1.08 -19.39 -1.68
CA ASP A 206 -2.18 -18.47 -1.51
C ASP A 206 -2.51 -18.31 -0.02
N ARG A 207 -2.56 -19.41 0.75
CA ARG A 207 -2.85 -19.32 2.19
C ARG A 207 -1.86 -18.50 2.99
N ASN A 208 -0.58 -18.52 2.62
CA ASN A 208 0.45 -17.79 3.35
C ASN A 208 0.37 -16.30 3.05
N ILE A 209 0.23 -15.94 1.77
CA ILE A 209 0.20 -14.53 1.37
C ILE A 209 -1.07 -13.83 1.88
N MET A 210 -2.23 -14.49 1.89
CA MET A 210 -3.49 -13.89 2.37
C MET A 210 -3.39 -13.33 3.80
N LYS A 211 -2.58 -13.96 4.67
CA LYS A 211 -2.39 -13.53 6.06
C LYS A 211 -1.64 -12.20 6.18
N GLU A 212 -0.94 -11.78 5.13
CA GLU A 212 -0.14 -10.56 5.11
C GLU A 212 -0.87 -9.39 4.42
N LEU A 213 -2.05 -9.66 3.84
CA LEU A 213 -2.86 -8.69 3.12
C LEU A 213 -3.82 -7.97 4.05
N VAL A 214 -4.18 -6.74 3.67
CA VAL A 214 -5.21 -5.95 4.35
C VAL A 214 -6.39 -5.62 3.44
N THR A 215 -6.20 -5.75 2.13
CA THR A 215 -7.26 -5.68 1.12
C THR A 215 -7.13 -6.84 0.17
N LEU A 216 -8.26 -7.27 -0.40
CA LEU A 216 -8.30 -8.38 -1.35
C LEU A 216 -9.50 -8.25 -2.30
N ILE A 217 -9.29 -8.55 -3.56
CA ILE A 217 -10.33 -8.84 -4.54
C ILE A 217 -10.03 -10.24 -5.09
N THR A 218 -11.03 -11.13 -5.08
CA THR A 218 -10.94 -12.43 -5.73
C THR A 218 -11.87 -12.48 -6.94
N LEU A 219 -11.45 -13.18 -7.99
CA LEU A 219 -12.19 -13.41 -9.24
C LEU A 219 -12.38 -14.91 -9.43
N GLY A 220 -13.64 -15.34 -9.51
CA GLY A 220 -14.00 -16.73 -9.77
C GLY A 220 -14.19 -17.58 -8.50
N ALA A 221 -15.02 -18.62 -8.62
CA ALA A 221 -15.45 -19.43 -7.47
C ALA A 221 -14.29 -20.12 -6.74
N SER A 222 -13.29 -20.61 -7.47
CA SER A 222 -12.13 -21.31 -6.92
C SER A 222 -11.30 -20.46 -5.95
N TYR A 223 -11.31 -19.14 -6.09
CA TYR A 223 -10.52 -18.20 -5.28
C TYR A 223 -11.33 -17.55 -4.16
N SER A 224 -12.66 -17.70 -4.17
CA SER A 224 -13.57 -17.07 -3.20
C SER A 224 -13.20 -17.37 -1.74
N SER A 225 -12.74 -18.60 -1.46
CA SER A 225 -12.38 -19.05 -0.11
C SER A 225 -11.17 -18.30 0.48
N LEU A 226 -10.31 -17.72 -0.36
CA LEU A 226 -9.12 -16.96 0.07
C LEU A 226 -9.50 -15.72 0.89
N SER A 227 -10.67 -15.14 0.61
CA SER A 227 -11.21 -13.99 1.36
C SER A 227 -11.34 -14.25 2.87
N THR A 228 -11.53 -15.51 3.27
CA THR A 228 -11.67 -15.90 4.68
C THR A 228 -10.35 -15.88 5.44
N LEU A 229 -9.22 -15.90 4.73
CA LEU A 229 -7.88 -15.99 5.29
C LEU A 229 -7.25 -14.62 5.54
N VAL A 230 -7.83 -13.55 4.96
CA VAL A 230 -7.37 -12.19 5.14
C VAL A 230 -7.71 -11.70 6.56
N PRO A 231 -6.74 -11.16 7.32
CA PRO A 231 -6.99 -10.63 8.66
C PRO A 231 -8.09 -9.57 8.67
N LYS A 232 -9.09 -9.75 9.54
CA LYS A 232 -10.21 -8.82 9.73
C LYS A 232 -9.81 -7.66 10.65
N THR A 233 -8.87 -6.83 10.20
CA THR A 233 -8.36 -5.68 10.98
C THR A 233 -9.49 -4.70 11.33
N PHE A 234 -10.45 -4.52 10.42
CA PHE A 234 -11.63 -3.67 10.64
C PHE A 234 -12.92 -4.47 10.39
N PRO A 235 -13.40 -5.30 11.36
CA PRO A 235 -14.49 -6.25 11.12
C PRO A 235 -15.79 -5.60 10.61
N LYS A 236 -16.12 -4.41 11.11
CA LYS A 236 -17.34 -3.67 10.72
C LYS A 236 -17.31 -3.15 9.28
N ARG A 237 -16.12 -2.93 8.71
CA ARG A 237 -15.91 -2.38 7.36
C ARG A 237 -15.18 -3.36 6.42
N GLN A 238 -15.18 -4.66 6.77
CA GLN A 238 -14.46 -5.68 5.99
C GLN A 238 -14.91 -5.75 4.52
N LYS A 239 -16.20 -5.50 4.24
CA LYS A 239 -16.76 -5.51 2.87
C LYS A 239 -16.15 -4.41 1.97
N GLU A 240 -15.65 -3.34 2.57
CA GLU A 240 -14.99 -2.25 1.85
C GLU A 240 -13.54 -2.62 1.51
N LEU A 241 -12.93 -3.51 2.29
CA LEU A 241 -11.54 -3.92 2.12
C LEU A 241 -11.38 -5.21 1.31
N VAL A 242 -12.38 -6.10 1.41
CA VAL A 242 -12.38 -7.42 0.77
C VAL A 242 -13.62 -7.60 -0.08
N ALA A 243 -13.43 -7.96 -1.35
CA ALA A 243 -14.49 -8.30 -2.28
C ALA A 243 -14.26 -9.64 -2.98
N VAL A 244 -15.37 -10.31 -3.27
CA VAL A 244 -15.41 -11.58 -3.99
C VAL A 244 -16.31 -11.36 -5.20
N TYR A 245 -15.72 -11.45 -6.39
CA TYR A 245 -16.43 -11.36 -7.65
C TYR A 245 -16.43 -12.73 -8.36
N GLY A 246 -17.39 -12.90 -9.26
CA GLY A 246 -17.38 -14.04 -10.20
C GLY A 246 -16.22 -13.96 -11.19
N THR A 247 -16.11 -14.96 -12.06
CA THR A 247 -15.17 -14.95 -13.17
C THR A 247 -15.43 -13.73 -14.05
N LYS A 248 -14.38 -12.98 -14.39
CA LYS A 248 -14.51 -11.90 -15.37
C LYS A 248 -14.43 -12.51 -16.76
N THR A 249 -15.44 -12.28 -17.58
CA THR A 249 -15.51 -12.75 -18.96
C THR A 249 -15.45 -11.58 -19.93
N ILE A 250 -14.66 -11.70 -21.00
CA ILE A 250 -14.56 -10.74 -22.10
C ILE A 250 -14.71 -11.53 -23.42
N PRO A 251 -15.72 -11.25 -24.25
CA PRO A 251 -15.86 -11.90 -25.55
C PRO A 251 -14.78 -11.41 -26.52
N LEU A 252 -14.19 -12.32 -27.30
CA LEU A 252 -13.15 -12.05 -28.29
C LEU A 252 -13.47 -12.78 -29.60
N GLN A 253 -13.24 -12.12 -30.73
CA GLN A 253 -13.27 -12.74 -32.05
C GLN A 253 -11.84 -12.98 -32.52
N MET A 254 -11.49 -14.22 -32.80
CA MET A 254 -10.11 -14.59 -33.16
C MET A 254 -10.04 -15.76 -34.13
N LYS A 255 -8.97 -15.78 -34.92
CA LYS A 255 -8.67 -16.90 -35.81
C LYS A 255 -7.88 -17.99 -35.10
N ASP A 256 -8.28 -19.24 -35.31
CA ASP A 256 -7.51 -20.41 -34.91
C ASP A 256 -6.25 -20.60 -35.78
N LYS A 257 -5.43 -21.61 -35.48
CA LYS A 257 -4.24 -21.96 -36.29
C LYS A 257 -4.55 -22.30 -37.75
N LYS A 258 -5.79 -22.64 -38.10
CA LYS A 258 -6.24 -22.94 -39.47
C LYS A 258 -6.78 -21.68 -40.18
N GLY A 259 -6.81 -20.54 -39.51
CA GLY A 259 -7.31 -19.27 -40.04
C GLY A 259 -8.83 -19.12 -39.98
N ILE A 260 -9.54 -20.03 -39.31
CA ILE A 260 -10.99 -19.98 -39.13
C ILE A 260 -11.31 -19.08 -37.94
N GLU A 261 -12.25 -18.16 -38.11
CA GLU A 261 -12.68 -17.23 -37.07
C GLU A 261 -13.70 -17.87 -36.14
N HIS A 262 -13.49 -17.71 -34.83
CA HIS A 262 -14.38 -18.20 -33.79
C HIS A 262 -14.55 -17.15 -32.69
N GLU A 263 -15.67 -17.27 -31.97
CA GLU A 263 -15.91 -16.51 -30.75
C GLU A 263 -15.33 -17.25 -29.54
N TYR A 264 -14.50 -16.55 -28.77
CA TYR A 264 -13.89 -17.06 -27.55
C TYR A 264 -14.31 -16.21 -26.35
N SER A 265 -14.45 -16.87 -25.20
CA SER A 265 -14.63 -16.23 -23.90
C SER A 265 -13.28 -16.13 -23.20
N LEU A 266 -12.73 -14.91 -23.07
CA LEU A 266 -11.56 -14.65 -22.24
C LEU A 266 -11.99 -14.62 -20.77
N GLU A 267 -11.74 -15.71 -20.08
CA GLU A 267 -12.01 -15.85 -18.65
C GLU A 267 -10.79 -15.45 -17.81
N ILE A 268 -10.98 -14.49 -16.92
CA ILE A 268 -9.97 -13.99 -15.99
C ILE A 268 -10.40 -14.36 -14.58
N ASN A 269 -9.60 -15.21 -13.95
CA ASN A 269 -9.77 -15.66 -12.57
C ASN A 269 -8.54 -15.28 -11.73
N GLY A 270 -8.61 -15.46 -10.41
CA GLY A 270 -7.47 -15.26 -9.52
C GLY A 270 -7.75 -14.26 -8.42
N TRP A 271 -6.75 -13.49 -8.01
CA TRP A 271 -6.89 -12.53 -6.92
C TRP A 271 -5.87 -11.38 -7.00
N ILE A 272 -6.19 -10.25 -6.38
CA ILE A 272 -5.31 -9.10 -6.20
C ILE A 272 -5.52 -8.51 -4.81
N GLY A 273 -4.47 -8.06 -4.15
CA GLY A 273 -4.52 -7.54 -2.80
C GLY A 273 -3.44 -6.51 -2.52
N THR A 274 -3.47 -5.94 -1.31
CA THR A 274 -2.38 -5.07 -0.84
C THR A 274 -1.85 -5.50 0.51
N TYR A 275 -0.51 -5.44 0.65
CA TYR A 275 0.16 -5.68 1.92
C TYR A 275 -0.14 -4.61 2.96
N GLN A 276 -0.06 -4.99 4.23
CA GLN A 276 -0.05 -4.00 5.31
C GLN A 276 1.20 -3.11 5.24
N THR A 277 2.37 -3.69 5.00
CA THR A 277 3.67 -3.01 4.93
C THR A 277 4.64 -3.72 3.99
N THR A 278 5.52 -2.94 3.36
CA THR A 278 6.59 -3.39 2.46
C THR A 278 7.97 -3.39 3.12
N LYS A 279 8.08 -2.97 4.39
CA LYS A 279 9.35 -2.91 5.12
C LYS A 279 9.98 -4.31 5.25
N GLY A 280 11.27 -4.42 4.95
CA GLY A 280 12.06 -5.64 5.12
C GLY A 280 11.87 -6.71 4.05
N ARG A 281 11.14 -6.42 2.96
CA ARG A 281 10.83 -7.43 1.94
C ARG A 281 11.87 -7.54 0.80
N LYS A 282 12.58 -6.45 0.47
CA LYS A 282 13.68 -6.46 -0.52
C LYS A 282 15.05 -6.57 0.18
N ALA A 283 15.69 -7.73 0.07
CA ALA A 283 17.00 -8.00 0.69
C ALA A 283 18.15 -7.93 -0.32
N GLU A 284 17.96 -8.46 -1.55
CA GLU A 284 19.03 -8.54 -2.56
C GLU A 284 18.56 -8.15 -3.99
N MET A 285 19.51 -7.90 -4.89
CA MET A 285 19.25 -7.48 -6.28
C MET A 285 18.65 -8.59 -7.16
N THR A 286 18.89 -9.86 -6.81
CA THR A 286 18.40 -11.04 -7.54
C THR A 286 17.00 -11.49 -7.14
N ASP A 287 16.44 -10.92 -6.07
CA ASP A 287 15.08 -11.19 -5.61
C ASP A 287 14.06 -10.61 -6.58
N PHE A 288 12.96 -11.34 -6.77
CA PHE A 288 11.80 -10.77 -7.45
C PHE A 288 11.24 -9.60 -6.66
N PRO A 289 10.76 -8.53 -7.33
CA PRO A 289 9.96 -7.50 -6.69
C PRO A 289 8.88 -8.07 -5.78
N ASP A 290 8.60 -7.40 -4.67
CA ASP A 290 7.53 -7.82 -3.74
C ASP A 290 6.16 -7.33 -4.19
N ASN A 291 6.13 -6.23 -4.93
CA ASN A 291 4.93 -5.76 -5.60
C ASN A 291 4.88 -6.31 -7.03
N PHE A 292 3.88 -7.13 -7.32
CA PHE A 292 3.72 -7.73 -8.63
C PHE A 292 2.29 -8.14 -8.92
N ILE A 293 1.92 -8.17 -10.19
CA ILE A 293 0.72 -8.90 -10.65
C ILE A 293 1.21 -9.94 -11.64
N SER A 294 1.22 -11.20 -11.23
CA SER A 294 1.68 -12.31 -12.08
C SER A 294 0.55 -12.92 -12.89
N LEU A 295 0.88 -13.39 -14.10
CA LEU A 295 -0.03 -14.08 -15.00
C LEU A 295 0.29 -15.54 -15.18
N PHE A 296 -0.75 -16.34 -15.01
CA PHE A 296 -0.74 -17.78 -15.17
C PHE A 296 -1.70 -18.23 -16.27
N ALA A 297 -1.30 -19.25 -17.01
CA ALA A 297 -2.14 -19.94 -17.98
C ALA A 297 -1.83 -21.44 -17.91
N ASN A 298 -2.85 -22.29 -17.79
CA ASN A 298 -2.71 -23.73 -17.54
C ASN A 298 -1.76 -24.03 -16.38
N GLY A 299 -1.78 -23.19 -15.34
CA GLY A 299 -0.93 -23.38 -14.17
C GLY A 299 0.53 -22.96 -14.30
N LYS A 300 0.92 -22.49 -15.48
CA LYS A 300 2.28 -22.05 -15.78
C LYS A 300 2.33 -20.53 -15.75
N MET A 301 3.36 -19.98 -15.10
CA MET A 301 3.66 -18.55 -15.16
C MET A 301 4.13 -18.19 -16.57
N GLY A 302 3.41 -17.29 -17.24
CA GLY A 302 3.85 -16.70 -18.50
C GLY A 302 4.47 -15.31 -18.33
N GLU A 303 3.99 -14.55 -17.35
CA GLU A 303 4.55 -13.23 -17.01
C GLU A 303 4.61 -13.04 -15.49
N PHE A 304 5.78 -12.67 -14.96
CA PHE A 304 5.94 -12.48 -13.53
C PHE A 304 5.27 -11.21 -13.01
N ASN A 305 5.36 -10.09 -13.73
CA ASN A 305 4.86 -8.81 -13.23
C ASN A 305 4.31 -7.91 -14.33
N LEU A 306 3.00 -7.72 -14.34
CA LEU A 306 2.30 -6.79 -15.22
C LEU A 306 2.37 -5.33 -14.75
N LEU A 307 2.69 -5.03 -13.48
CA LEU A 307 2.63 -3.67 -12.95
C LEU A 307 3.43 -2.65 -13.79
N PRO A 308 4.63 -2.94 -14.34
CA PRO A 308 5.33 -2.00 -15.21
C PRO A 308 4.54 -1.63 -16.48
N VAL A 309 3.61 -2.48 -16.91
CA VAL A 309 2.76 -2.28 -18.09
C VAL A 309 1.44 -1.63 -17.70
N VAL A 310 0.76 -2.11 -16.65
CA VAL A 310 -0.59 -1.63 -16.27
C VAL A 310 -0.58 -0.48 -15.28
N GLY A 311 0.50 -0.30 -14.52
CA GLY A 311 0.62 0.66 -13.44
C GLY A 311 0.72 2.11 -13.91
N GLN A 312 0.50 3.03 -12.97
CA GLN A 312 0.58 4.48 -13.18
C GLN A 312 1.65 5.10 -12.26
N ASN A 313 2.55 4.29 -11.71
CA ASN A 313 3.60 4.69 -10.76
C ASN A 313 3.05 5.39 -9.51
N LYS A 314 1.82 5.07 -9.08
CA LYS A 314 1.26 5.62 -7.84
C LYS A 314 1.99 5.04 -6.64
N LEU A 315 2.19 5.86 -5.59
CA LEU A 315 2.89 5.45 -4.38
C LEU A 315 2.26 4.21 -3.71
N ASN A 316 0.95 4.00 -3.87
CA ASN A 316 0.24 2.84 -3.30
C ASN A 316 0.41 1.54 -4.10
N GLU A 317 0.93 1.60 -5.34
CA GLU A 317 1.22 0.40 -6.15
C GLU A 317 2.35 -0.45 -5.54
N VAL A 318 3.20 0.14 -4.69
CA VAL A 318 4.27 -0.59 -3.99
C VAL A 318 3.74 -1.66 -3.03
N TYR A 319 2.46 -1.58 -2.64
CA TYR A 319 1.81 -2.57 -1.77
C TYR A 319 1.08 -3.67 -2.55
N VAL A 320 0.91 -3.51 -3.87
CA VAL A 320 0.05 -4.37 -4.68
C VAL A 320 0.71 -5.70 -4.95
N VAL A 321 -0.02 -6.78 -4.69
CA VAL A 321 0.35 -8.13 -5.08
C VAL A 321 -0.86 -8.86 -5.64
N GLY A 322 -0.69 -9.65 -6.69
CA GLY A 322 -1.79 -10.41 -7.28
C GLY A 322 -1.36 -11.52 -8.21
N GLN A 323 -2.27 -12.46 -8.42
CA GLN A 323 -2.11 -13.58 -9.34
C GLN A 323 -3.38 -13.73 -10.17
N LEU A 324 -3.24 -13.68 -11.48
CA LEU A 324 -4.35 -13.81 -12.41
C LEU A 324 -4.14 -15.04 -13.30
N HIS A 325 -5.24 -15.74 -13.58
CA HIS A 325 -5.28 -16.99 -14.31
C HIS A 325 -6.15 -16.84 -15.55
N VAL A 326 -5.57 -17.10 -16.72
CA VAL A 326 -6.17 -16.87 -18.04
C VAL A 326 -5.78 -18.03 -18.97
N ASP A 327 -6.52 -19.14 -18.89
CA ASP A 327 -6.16 -20.38 -19.59
C ASP A 327 -6.27 -20.28 -21.12
N LEU A 328 -7.06 -19.34 -21.64
CA LEU A 328 -7.20 -19.06 -23.08
C LEU A 328 -5.85 -18.71 -23.76
N PHE A 329 -4.88 -18.20 -23.00
CA PHE A 329 -3.55 -17.87 -23.52
C PHE A 329 -2.77 -19.12 -23.97
N GLU A 330 -3.07 -20.28 -23.38
CA GLU A 330 -2.40 -21.55 -23.65
C GLU A 330 -3.30 -22.56 -24.37
N LEU A 331 -4.44 -22.12 -24.92
CA LEU A 331 -5.34 -22.97 -25.68
C LEU A 331 -4.65 -23.52 -26.95
N THR A 332 -4.73 -24.84 -27.14
CA THR A 332 -3.93 -25.57 -28.13
C THR A 332 -4.24 -25.16 -29.58
N GLU A 333 -5.50 -24.84 -29.87
CA GLU A 333 -5.97 -24.48 -31.21
C GLU A 333 -5.61 -23.05 -31.62
N LEU A 334 -5.25 -22.19 -30.66
CA LEU A 334 -4.88 -20.81 -30.91
C LEU A 334 -3.38 -20.64 -31.18
N PRO A 335 -2.99 -19.61 -31.95
CA PRO A 335 -1.59 -19.23 -32.11
C PRO A 335 -0.90 -19.01 -30.74
N ASP A 336 0.36 -19.45 -30.64
CA ASP A 336 1.14 -19.24 -29.43
C ASP A 336 1.52 -17.76 -29.28
N MET A 337 1.27 -17.23 -28.08
CA MET A 337 1.55 -15.85 -27.70
C MET A 337 2.63 -15.75 -26.62
N ALA A 338 3.01 -16.84 -25.96
CA ALA A 338 4.03 -16.81 -24.92
C ALA A 338 5.42 -16.51 -25.51
N LEU A 339 6.19 -15.65 -24.88
CA LEU A 339 7.59 -15.42 -25.25
C LEU A 339 8.48 -16.56 -24.74
N SER A 340 9.54 -16.91 -25.48
CA SER A 340 10.38 -18.08 -25.17
C SER A 340 11.23 -17.93 -23.90
N ASN A 341 11.38 -16.71 -23.38
CA ASN A 341 12.15 -16.38 -22.17
C ASN A 341 11.31 -16.30 -20.89
N ARG A 342 10.00 -16.61 -20.94
CA ARG A 342 9.04 -16.47 -19.82
C ARG A 342 8.93 -15.04 -19.24
N GLN A 343 9.16 -14.02 -20.06
CA GLN A 343 9.04 -12.62 -19.65
C GLN A 343 7.81 -11.93 -20.25
N GLY A 344 6.74 -12.68 -20.50
CA GLY A 344 5.47 -12.13 -20.97
C GLY A 344 4.98 -12.74 -22.27
N TYR A 345 4.10 -11.96 -22.91
CA TYR A 345 3.34 -12.36 -24.08
C TYR A 345 3.55 -11.36 -25.22
N LYS A 346 3.16 -11.75 -26.43
CA LYS A 346 3.13 -10.84 -27.60
C LYS A 346 2.25 -9.63 -27.29
N SER A 347 2.82 -8.44 -27.40
CA SER A 347 2.18 -7.18 -27.02
C SER A 347 0.99 -6.78 -27.91
N ASP A 348 0.92 -7.33 -29.12
CA ASP A 348 -0.12 -7.09 -30.11
C ASP A 348 -1.23 -8.15 -30.11
N ASP A 349 -1.15 -9.18 -29.24
CA ASP A 349 -2.17 -10.22 -29.18
C ASP A 349 -3.47 -9.67 -28.56
N PRO A 350 -4.64 -9.83 -29.22
CA PRO A 350 -5.93 -9.32 -28.73
C PRO A 350 -6.29 -9.80 -27.32
N ARG A 351 -5.91 -11.04 -26.96
CA ARG A 351 -6.18 -11.61 -25.64
C ARG A 351 -5.41 -10.87 -24.55
N TYR A 352 -4.15 -10.55 -24.83
CA TYR A 352 -3.29 -9.82 -23.91
C TYR A 352 -3.76 -8.37 -23.73
N LEU A 353 -4.08 -7.69 -24.84
CA LEU A 353 -4.58 -6.32 -24.80
C LEU A 353 -5.88 -6.19 -24.01
N ALA A 354 -6.84 -7.11 -24.22
CA ALA A 354 -8.10 -7.12 -23.47
C ALA A 354 -7.90 -7.34 -21.96
N LEU A 355 -6.97 -8.24 -21.59
CA LEU A 355 -6.58 -8.44 -20.20
C LEU A 355 -5.95 -7.18 -19.60
N LEU A 356 -4.97 -6.56 -20.29
CA LEU A 356 -4.29 -5.36 -19.81
C LEU A 356 -5.26 -4.22 -19.55
N ASP A 357 -6.24 -4.02 -20.44
CA ASP A 357 -7.24 -2.97 -20.30
C ASP A 357 -8.09 -3.17 -19.04
N TYR A 358 -8.62 -4.38 -18.83
CA TYR A 358 -9.38 -4.73 -17.62
C TYR A 358 -8.55 -4.58 -16.35
N VAL A 359 -7.32 -5.11 -16.35
CA VAL A 359 -6.45 -5.03 -15.16
C VAL A 359 -6.14 -3.59 -14.81
N ARG A 360 -5.84 -2.74 -15.80
CA ARG A 360 -5.52 -1.32 -15.59
C ARG A 360 -6.73 -0.52 -15.12
N ARG A 361 -7.86 -0.60 -15.83
CA ARG A 361 -9.00 0.31 -15.63
C ARG A 361 -9.89 -0.09 -14.46
N ASP A 362 -10.08 -1.39 -14.26
CA ASP A 362 -11.02 -1.90 -13.28
C ASP A 362 -10.29 -2.46 -12.06
N LEU A 363 -9.47 -3.49 -12.27
CA LEU A 363 -8.99 -4.32 -11.16
C LEU A 363 -7.95 -3.60 -10.29
N LEU A 364 -6.93 -3.00 -10.93
CA LEU A 364 -5.89 -2.23 -10.24
C LEU A 364 -6.49 -0.95 -9.62
N ALA A 365 -7.40 -0.29 -10.32
CA ALA A 365 -8.06 0.91 -9.80
C ALA A 365 -8.90 0.60 -8.55
N ASP A 366 -9.69 -0.48 -8.55
CA ASP A 366 -10.50 -0.88 -7.40
C ASP A 366 -9.63 -1.26 -6.19
N ILE A 367 -8.59 -2.08 -6.39
CA ILE A 367 -7.76 -2.51 -5.25
C ILE A 367 -7.00 -1.33 -4.60
N LEU A 368 -6.56 -0.35 -5.41
CA LEU A 368 -5.90 0.85 -4.90
C LEU A 368 -6.88 1.73 -4.11
N ARG A 369 -8.11 1.92 -4.59
CA ARG A 369 -9.16 2.63 -3.84
C ARG A 369 -9.41 1.97 -2.47
N ARG A 370 -9.47 0.64 -2.42
CA ARG A 370 -9.63 -0.10 -1.15
C ARG A 370 -8.44 0.07 -0.23
N ARG A 371 -7.23 0.18 -0.78
CA ARG A 371 -6.01 0.48 -0.01
C ARG A 371 -6.05 1.89 0.58
N ASP A 372 -6.57 2.86 -0.16
CA ASP A 372 -6.78 4.22 0.34
C ASP A 372 -7.76 4.17 1.53
N THR A 373 -8.89 3.47 1.38
CA THR A 373 -9.85 3.26 2.48
C THR A 373 -9.22 2.62 3.71
N PHE A 374 -8.38 1.59 3.56
CA PHE A 374 -7.65 0.99 4.69
C PHE A 374 -6.72 2.01 5.38
N THR A 375 -6.06 2.85 4.60
CA THR A 375 -5.13 3.87 5.10
C THR A 375 -5.87 4.91 5.93
N ASP A 376 -7.03 5.37 5.45
CA ASP A 376 -7.89 6.31 6.17
C ASP A 376 -8.39 5.72 7.50
N LEU A 377 -8.89 4.48 7.48
CA LEU A 377 -9.31 3.77 8.68
C LEU A 377 -8.21 3.67 9.73
N ARG A 378 -7.00 3.34 9.30
CA ARG A 378 -5.84 3.22 10.18
C ARG A 378 -5.41 4.57 10.75
N ASN A 379 -5.53 5.65 9.99
CA ASN A 379 -5.22 7.00 10.48
C ASN A 379 -6.22 7.44 11.54
N VAL A 380 -7.51 7.16 11.34
CA VAL A 380 -8.56 7.41 12.34
C VAL A 380 -8.31 6.62 13.62
N GLU A 381 -8.03 5.31 13.53
CA GLU A 381 -7.73 4.46 14.69
C GLU A 381 -6.52 4.98 15.47
N LYS A 382 -5.42 5.35 14.77
CA LYS A 382 -4.25 5.94 15.41
C LYS A 382 -4.56 7.25 16.13
N LYS A 383 -5.40 8.11 15.55
CA LYS A 383 -5.82 9.38 16.16
C LYS A 383 -6.61 9.11 17.45
N LEU A 384 -7.53 8.14 17.42
CA LEU A 384 -8.30 7.72 18.60
C LEU A 384 -7.41 7.12 19.71
N ILE A 385 -6.48 6.24 19.37
CA ILE A 385 -5.53 5.67 20.34
C ILE A 385 -4.66 6.76 20.96
N LYS A 386 -4.17 7.71 20.16
CA LYS A 386 -3.36 8.84 20.66
C LYS A 386 -4.17 9.71 21.62
N GLN A 387 -5.42 10.01 21.28
CA GLN A 387 -6.34 10.78 22.14
C GLN A 387 -6.68 10.03 23.44
N GLY A 388 -6.93 8.72 23.37
CA GLY A 388 -7.20 7.89 24.55
C GLY A 388 -6.00 7.86 25.49
N LYS A 389 -4.81 7.60 24.97
CA LYS A 389 -3.56 7.63 25.75
C LYS A 389 -3.31 8.99 26.39
N GLN A 390 -3.58 10.07 25.66
CA GLN A 390 -3.44 11.42 26.19
C GLN A 390 -4.41 11.67 27.37
N LYS A 391 -5.67 11.24 27.26
CA LYS A 391 -6.64 11.33 28.37
C LYS A 391 -6.20 10.52 29.59
N GLU A 392 -5.70 9.30 29.39
CA GLU A 392 -5.18 8.46 30.47
C GLU A 392 -3.97 9.10 31.16
N ASP A 393 -3.04 9.65 30.38
CA ASP A 393 -1.87 10.36 30.90
C ASP A 393 -2.28 11.62 31.70
N GLU A 394 -3.28 12.36 31.23
CA GLU A 394 -3.85 13.52 31.95
C GLU A 394 -4.53 13.11 33.28
N GLU A 395 -5.34 12.05 33.28
CA GLU A 395 -5.97 11.55 34.50
C GLU A 395 -4.92 11.06 35.51
N ARG A 396 -3.88 10.38 35.04
CA ARG A 396 -2.77 9.93 35.86
C ARG A 396 -2.01 11.11 36.46
N LEU A 397 -1.77 12.16 35.67
CA LEU A 397 -1.11 13.38 36.14
C LEU A 397 -1.97 14.10 37.19
N LYS A 398 -3.29 14.24 36.96
CA LYS A 398 -4.23 14.83 37.93
C LYS A 398 -4.23 14.08 39.26
N LYS A 399 -4.28 12.74 39.22
CA LYS A 399 -4.21 11.91 40.44
C LYS A 399 -2.89 12.10 41.18
N ALA A 400 -1.77 12.09 40.47
CA ALA A 400 -0.45 12.31 41.05
C ALA A 400 -0.32 13.71 41.69
N PHE A 401 -0.87 14.74 41.03
CA PHE A 401 -0.88 16.11 41.53
C PHE A 401 -1.72 16.27 42.80
N ASN A 402 -2.91 15.67 42.87
CA ASN A 402 -3.75 15.71 44.07
C ASN A 402 -3.09 14.98 45.26
N VAL A 403 -2.43 13.84 45.00
CA VAL A 403 -1.66 13.13 46.04
C VAL A 403 -0.47 13.96 46.51
N PHE A 404 0.23 14.64 45.59
CA PHE A 404 1.33 15.54 45.94
C PHE A 404 0.83 16.73 46.78
N GLY A 405 -0.22 17.42 46.34
CA GLY A 405 -0.83 18.54 47.04
C GLY A 405 -1.25 18.16 48.46
N SER A 406 -2.00 17.06 48.63
CA SER A 406 -2.44 16.61 49.96
C SER A 406 -1.28 16.24 50.90
N LYS A 407 -0.21 15.62 50.40
CA LYS A 407 1.00 15.34 51.19
C LYS A 407 1.74 16.62 51.57
N ALA A 408 1.89 17.56 50.63
CA ALA A 408 2.54 18.84 50.88
C ALA A 408 1.77 19.67 51.92
N SER A 409 0.44 19.72 51.83
CA SER A 409 -0.42 20.40 52.80
C SER A 409 -0.28 19.80 54.20
N LYS A 410 -0.29 18.46 54.32
CA LYS A 410 -0.09 17.77 55.62
C LYS A 410 1.28 18.06 56.23
N ALA A 411 2.33 18.10 55.41
CA ALA A 411 3.68 18.43 55.87
C ALA A 411 3.78 19.91 56.32
N ALA A 412 3.19 20.83 55.56
CA ALA A 412 3.15 22.25 55.90
C ALA A 412 2.37 22.50 57.21
N ALA A 413 1.21 21.86 57.37
CA ALA A 413 0.39 21.96 58.59
C ALA A 413 1.15 21.48 59.82
N LYS A 414 1.84 20.34 59.71
CA LYS A 414 2.67 19.81 60.79
C LYS A 414 3.80 20.77 61.17
N THR A 415 4.46 21.37 60.18
CA THR A 415 5.57 22.30 60.42
C THR A 415 5.09 23.59 61.11
N LEU A 416 3.90 24.09 60.77
CA LEU A 416 3.29 25.26 61.41
C LEU A 416 2.83 24.95 62.85
N ALA A 417 2.26 23.76 63.08
CA ALA A 417 1.90 23.29 64.41
C ALA A 417 3.12 23.15 65.32
N ASP A 418 4.24 22.62 64.80
CA ASP A 418 5.51 22.51 65.53
C ASP A 418 6.12 23.89 65.90
N GLN A 419 5.69 24.97 65.22
CA GLN A 419 6.07 26.36 65.50
C GLN A 419 5.05 27.13 66.37
N GLY A 420 4.00 26.45 66.86
CA GLY A 420 3.00 27.04 67.77
C GLY A 420 1.92 27.87 67.07
N ILE A 421 1.75 27.74 65.75
CA ILE A 421 0.72 28.44 64.98
C ILE A 421 -0.40 27.44 64.65
N ASP A 422 -1.54 27.56 65.33
CA ASP A 422 -2.71 26.68 65.13
C ASP A 422 -3.60 27.25 64.01
N VAL A 423 -3.36 26.78 62.78
CA VAL A 423 -4.17 27.12 61.61
C VAL A 423 -5.00 25.90 61.19
N PRO A 424 -6.30 26.06 60.91
CA PRO A 424 -7.15 24.98 60.41
C PRO A 424 -6.59 24.33 59.13
N MET A 425 -6.69 23.00 59.07
CA MET A 425 -6.10 22.18 58.01
C MET A 425 -6.62 22.51 56.61
N ASP A 426 -7.90 22.89 56.50
CA ASP A 426 -8.57 23.32 55.27
C ASP A 426 -8.00 24.65 54.73
N VAL A 427 -7.63 25.57 55.62
CA VAL A 427 -7.01 26.85 55.24
C VAL A 427 -5.59 26.62 54.71
N ILE A 428 -4.81 25.74 55.36
CA ILE A 428 -3.47 25.38 54.88
C ILE A 428 -3.54 24.65 53.54
N GLU A 429 -4.52 23.77 53.36
CA GLU A 429 -4.73 23.07 52.09
C GLU A 429 -5.06 24.05 50.96
N GLN A 430 -5.92 25.05 51.19
CA GLN A 430 -6.17 26.11 50.21
C GLN A 430 -4.93 26.94 49.89
N ILE A 431 -4.13 27.32 50.90
CA ILE A 431 -2.91 28.11 50.69
C ILE A 431 -1.92 27.32 49.85
N VAL A 432 -1.64 26.06 50.21
CA VAL A 432 -0.69 25.21 49.48
C VAL A 432 -1.17 24.94 48.06
N LEU A 433 -2.45 24.62 47.86
CA LEU A 433 -3.02 24.46 46.51
C LEU A 433 -2.93 25.75 45.70
N SER A 434 -3.20 26.91 46.31
CA SER A 434 -3.10 28.22 45.64
C SER A 434 -1.66 28.57 45.26
N SER A 435 -0.69 28.25 46.11
CA SER A 435 0.74 28.48 45.88
C SER A 435 1.31 27.52 44.84
N ILE A 436 0.91 26.24 44.87
CA ILE A 436 1.28 25.28 43.84
C ILE A 436 0.67 25.73 42.50
N ASN A 437 -0.62 26.07 42.46
CA ASN A 437 -1.28 26.57 41.24
C ASN A 437 -0.63 27.84 40.66
N LYS A 438 -0.18 28.77 41.52
CA LYS A 438 0.57 29.96 41.11
C LYS A 438 1.97 29.63 40.57
N ASN A 439 2.60 28.57 41.06
CA ASN A 439 3.94 28.14 40.66
C ASN A 439 3.96 27.02 39.60
N THR A 440 2.82 26.47 39.23
CA THR A 440 2.64 25.50 38.11
C THR A 440 3.31 25.92 36.80
N PRO A 441 3.37 27.22 36.41
CA PRO A 441 4.08 27.65 35.20
C PRO A 441 5.60 27.34 35.23
N ASN A 442 6.22 27.37 36.40
CA ASN A 442 7.67 27.15 36.57
C ASN A 442 8.05 25.66 36.67
N LEU A 443 7.07 24.77 36.83
CA LEU A 443 7.26 23.31 36.93
C LEU A 443 7.23 22.61 35.56
N GLY A 444 7.12 23.34 34.45
CA GLY A 444 7.10 22.77 33.08
C GLY A 444 5.86 21.94 32.75
N LEU A 445 4.85 21.91 33.63
CA LEU A 445 3.66 21.06 33.52
C LEU A 445 2.51 21.69 32.72
N LYS A 446 2.67 22.94 32.24
CA LYS A 446 1.64 23.64 31.46
C LYS A 446 1.55 23.18 30.00
N SER A 447 2.52 22.44 29.48
CA SER A 447 2.57 22.11 28.04
C SER A 447 1.63 20.98 27.58
N ILE A 448 0.89 20.33 28.49
CA ILE A 448 0.08 19.14 28.14
C ILE A 448 -1.43 19.41 28.30
N VAL A 449 -1.84 20.28 29.23
CA VAL A 449 -3.26 20.55 29.52
C VAL A 449 -3.76 21.87 28.90
N ASP A 450 -2.89 22.88 28.78
CA ASP A 450 -3.28 24.19 28.23
C ASP A 450 -3.14 24.28 26.70
N SER A 451 -2.43 23.37 26.05
CA SER A 451 -2.20 23.38 24.60
C SER A 451 -3.42 22.98 23.75
N GLN A 452 -4.61 22.87 24.36
CA GLN A 452 -5.83 22.46 23.68
C GLN A 452 -6.99 23.47 23.81
N LYS A 453 -6.79 24.62 24.46
CA LYS A 453 -7.83 25.65 24.54
C LYS A 453 -7.63 26.69 23.42
N LYS A 454 -8.64 26.80 22.56
CA LYS A 454 -8.75 27.83 21.52
C LYS A 454 -8.57 29.22 22.15
N ARG A 455 -7.85 30.11 21.48
CA ARG A 455 -7.53 31.46 21.97
C ARG A 455 -8.16 32.58 21.15
N ILE A 456 -8.51 32.30 19.89
CA ILE A 456 -9.19 33.24 18.99
C ILE A 456 -10.50 32.61 18.55
N LEU A 457 -11.61 33.35 18.64
CA LEU A 457 -12.88 32.99 18.01
C LEU A 457 -13.11 33.92 16.81
N ILE A 458 -13.36 33.34 15.63
CA ILE A 458 -13.99 34.06 14.53
C ILE A 458 -15.50 33.85 14.68
N SER A 459 -16.22 34.95 14.88
CA SER A 459 -17.68 34.98 15.00
C SER A 459 -18.26 35.47 13.68
N GLN A 460 -19.04 34.63 13.00
CA GLN A 460 -19.57 34.91 11.66
C GLN A 460 -20.88 34.19 11.41
N THR A 461 -21.55 34.58 10.33
CA THR A 461 -22.68 33.85 9.76
C THR A 461 -22.25 33.02 8.56
N TYR A 462 -23.03 32.00 8.19
CA TYR A 462 -22.72 31.17 7.02
C TYR A 462 -22.63 31.98 5.70
N PRO A 463 -23.53 32.94 5.41
CA PRO A 463 -23.39 33.82 4.25
C PRO A 463 -22.12 34.67 4.22
N ASP A 464 -21.47 34.87 5.37
CA ASP A 464 -20.25 35.68 5.50
C ASP A 464 -18.96 34.85 5.54
N LYS A 465 -19.06 33.53 5.29
CA LYS A 465 -17.92 32.60 5.27
C LYS A 465 -16.74 33.12 4.46
N ALA A 466 -16.98 33.62 3.25
CA ALA A 466 -15.91 34.11 2.38
C ALA A 466 -15.05 35.21 3.03
N PHE A 467 -15.63 36.05 3.89
CA PHE A 467 -14.85 37.08 4.58
C PHE A 467 -14.17 36.55 5.85
N ALA A 468 -14.82 35.63 6.56
CA ALA A 468 -14.20 34.91 7.67
C ALA A 468 -13.00 34.05 7.22
N ASP A 469 -13.05 33.46 6.03
CA ASP A 469 -11.92 32.72 5.44
C ASP A 469 -10.69 33.63 5.22
N VAL A 470 -10.91 34.89 4.82
CA VAL A 470 -9.82 35.88 4.66
C VAL A 470 -9.17 36.19 6.02
N LEU A 471 -9.97 36.36 7.07
CA LEU A 471 -9.46 36.54 8.44
C LEU A 471 -8.64 35.34 8.88
N TYR A 472 -9.18 34.13 8.68
CA TYR A 472 -8.50 32.88 9.01
C TYR A 472 -7.14 32.79 8.31
N GLN A 473 -7.10 32.97 6.99
CA GLN A 473 -5.85 32.90 6.22
C GLN A 473 -4.83 33.97 6.67
N MET A 474 -5.28 35.17 7.00
CA MET A 474 -4.40 36.23 7.51
C MET A 474 -3.85 35.95 8.91
N LEU A 475 -4.61 35.28 9.79
CA LEU A 475 -4.11 34.80 11.07
C LEU A 475 -3.04 33.72 10.88
N ILE A 476 -3.31 32.72 10.03
CA ILE A 476 -2.35 31.64 9.71
C ILE A 476 -1.06 32.23 9.12
N PHE A 477 -1.17 33.20 8.21
CA PHE A 477 0.00 33.90 7.63
C PHE A 477 0.87 34.61 8.68
N ASN A 478 0.24 35.10 9.75
CA ASN A 478 0.91 35.70 10.91
C ASN A 478 1.33 34.66 11.97
N ASN A 479 1.49 33.40 11.58
CA ASN A 479 1.96 32.29 12.41
C ASN A 479 1.07 32.00 13.63
N VAL A 480 -0.23 32.30 13.54
CA VAL A 480 -1.21 31.83 14.52
C VAL A 480 -1.48 30.34 14.22
N PRO A 481 -1.35 29.43 15.20
CA PRO A 481 -1.67 28.02 14.98
C PRO A 481 -3.17 27.83 14.69
N ALA A 482 -3.52 26.99 13.72
CA ALA A 482 -4.92 26.62 13.46
C ALA A 482 -5.60 26.00 14.70
N ASP A 483 -4.83 25.26 15.49
CA ASP A 483 -5.26 24.69 16.77
C ASP A 483 -5.68 25.76 17.80
N ASP A 484 -5.28 27.02 17.64
CA ASP A 484 -5.67 28.13 18.54
C ASP A 484 -6.89 28.92 18.03
N ILE A 485 -7.38 28.66 16.81
CA ILE A 485 -8.48 29.39 16.18
C ILE A 485 -9.76 28.55 16.20
N LEU A 486 -10.84 29.12 16.73
CA LEU A 486 -12.19 28.56 16.69
C LEU A 486 -12.96 29.26 15.57
N TYR A 487 -13.32 28.49 14.55
CA TYR A 487 -14.04 28.95 13.36
C TYR A 487 -15.00 27.85 12.91
N THR A 488 -16.27 27.98 13.30
CA THR A 488 -17.25 26.87 13.35
C THR A 488 -17.63 26.27 11.99
N ASN A 489 -17.55 27.03 10.90
CA ASN A 489 -17.77 26.56 9.53
C ASN A 489 -16.50 26.62 8.66
N CYS A 490 -15.32 26.54 9.28
CA CYS A 490 -14.06 26.39 8.57
C CYS A 490 -14.00 25.07 7.79
N ASP A 491 -13.37 25.07 6.62
CA ASP A 491 -13.09 23.85 5.86
C ASP A 491 -12.03 22.98 6.58
N ASP A 492 -11.16 23.60 7.39
CA ASP A 492 -10.21 22.92 8.26
C ASP A 492 -10.92 22.36 9.51
N GLU A 493 -10.90 21.03 9.68
CA GLU A 493 -11.50 20.36 10.84
C GLU A 493 -10.89 20.80 12.17
N VAL A 494 -9.62 21.22 12.16
CA VAL A 494 -8.89 21.60 13.37
C VAL A 494 -9.50 22.84 14.03
N CYS A 495 -10.08 23.74 13.22
CA CYS A 495 -10.66 24.99 13.71
C CYS A 495 -12.11 24.83 14.21
N ARG A 496 -12.76 23.69 13.95
CA ARG A 496 -14.17 23.47 14.28
C ARG A 496 -14.33 22.97 15.71
N VAL A 497 -15.57 23.04 16.21
CA VAL A 497 -15.94 22.40 17.49
C VAL A 497 -15.70 20.89 17.35
N PRO A 498 -14.98 20.25 18.29
CA PRO A 498 -14.69 18.82 18.23
C PRO A 498 -15.96 17.96 18.09
N GLU A 499 -15.88 16.93 17.25
CA GLU A 499 -16.97 15.99 17.00
C GLU A 499 -17.45 15.34 18.32
N GLY A 500 -18.77 15.33 18.54
CA GLY A 500 -19.40 14.82 19.76
C GLY A 500 -19.65 15.86 20.86
N ARG A 501 -19.20 17.11 20.69
CA ARG A 501 -19.53 18.24 21.59
C ARG A 501 -20.63 19.11 20.97
N LYS A 502 -21.58 19.58 21.78
CA LYS A 502 -22.59 20.53 21.31
C LYS A 502 -21.95 21.92 21.16
N VAL A 503 -22.19 22.57 20.02
CA VAL A 503 -21.59 23.88 19.68
C VAL A 503 -21.82 24.94 20.76
N TYR A 504 -23.06 25.10 21.24
CA TYR A 504 -23.38 26.09 22.27
C TYR A 504 -22.76 25.78 23.64
N GLU A 505 -22.65 24.51 24.03
CA GLU A 505 -21.98 24.13 25.28
C GLU A 505 -20.48 24.44 25.19
N TYR A 506 -19.85 24.13 24.05
CA TYR A 506 -18.44 24.44 23.80
C TYR A 506 -18.17 25.95 23.81
N LEU A 507 -19.03 26.75 23.16
CA LEU A 507 -18.92 28.20 23.17
C LEU A 507 -19.12 28.76 24.58
N LYS A 508 -20.09 28.24 25.34
CA LYS A 508 -20.28 28.63 26.74
C LYS A 508 -19.03 28.34 27.57
N GLU A 509 -18.42 27.16 27.43
CA GLU A 509 -17.12 26.85 28.08
C GLU A 509 -16.03 27.83 27.64
N PHE A 510 -15.93 28.14 26.34
CA PHE A 510 -14.97 29.10 25.79
C PHE A 510 -15.12 30.50 26.40
N PHE A 511 -16.35 30.99 26.58
CA PHE A 511 -16.61 32.31 27.18
C PHE A 511 -16.51 32.31 28.70
N VAL A 512 -16.98 31.27 29.40
CA VAL A 512 -17.09 31.23 30.87
C VAL A 512 -15.79 30.78 31.55
N GLU A 513 -15.13 29.74 31.05
CA GLU A 513 -13.94 29.18 31.70
C GLU A 513 -12.66 29.97 31.43
N SER A 514 -12.67 30.84 30.42
CA SER A 514 -11.49 31.63 30.02
C SER A 514 -11.27 32.87 30.88
N TYR A 515 -12.28 33.28 31.66
CA TYR A 515 -12.22 34.48 32.53
C TYR A 515 -11.13 34.41 33.60
N SER A 516 -10.71 33.21 34.04
CA SER A 516 -9.81 33.12 35.20
C SER A 516 -8.31 33.03 34.88
N ASN A 517 -7.89 32.70 33.65
CA ASN A 517 -6.47 32.34 33.42
C ASN A 517 -5.87 32.55 32.00
N GLN A 518 -6.61 33.02 30.98
CA GLN A 518 -6.07 33.18 29.62
C GLN A 518 -6.61 34.42 28.88
N LYS A 519 -5.75 35.14 28.14
CA LYS A 519 -6.17 36.19 27.19
C LYS A 519 -6.77 35.51 25.96
N ILE A 520 -8.08 35.65 25.76
CA ILE A 520 -8.81 35.22 24.57
C ILE A 520 -9.25 36.44 23.76
N PHE A 521 -9.47 36.26 22.45
CA PHE A 521 -9.81 37.35 21.53
C PHE A 521 -10.95 36.94 20.59
N VAL A 522 -11.90 37.84 20.32
CA VAL A 522 -13.00 37.58 19.38
C VAL A 522 -12.89 38.49 18.15
N LEU A 523 -13.00 37.92 16.96
CA LEU A 523 -13.06 38.65 15.69
C LEU A 523 -14.49 38.57 15.16
N PHE A 524 -15.22 39.67 15.25
CA PHE A 524 -16.60 39.75 14.78
C PHE A 524 -16.63 40.10 13.29
N VAL A 525 -17.21 39.21 12.50
CA VAL A 525 -17.60 39.47 11.11
C VAL A 525 -19.04 39.96 11.09
N THR A 526 -19.21 41.26 10.88
CA THR A 526 -20.52 41.91 10.93
C THR A 526 -21.07 42.24 9.55
N SER A 527 -22.35 41.93 9.31
CA SER A 527 -23.09 42.24 8.09
C SER A 527 -24.60 42.32 8.38
N ASP A 528 -25.42 42.60 7.36
CA ASP A 528 -26.88 42.51 7.48
C ASP A 528 -27.36 41.12 7.95
N ASN A 529 -26.59 40.06 7.70
CA ASN A 529 -26.90 38.70 8.16
C ASN A 529 -26.74 38.53 9.68
N THR A 530 -25.93 39.37 10.32
CA THR A 530 -25.65 39.27 11.76
C THR A 530 -26.92 39.49 12.59
N LYS A 531 -27.79 40.44 12.19
CA LYS A 531 -29.05 40.77 12.89
C LYS A 531 -30.09 39.66 12.87
N VAL A 532 -30.00 38.73 11.92
CA VAL A 532 -30.94 37.61 11.79
C VAL A 532 -30.36 36.28 12.28
N SER A 533 -29.08 36.25 12.69
CA SER A 533 -28.41 35.06 13.19
C SER A 533 -28.40 35.02 14.71
N TRP A 534 -29.23 34.15 15.30
CA TRP A 534 -29.29 33.97 16.75
C TRP A 534 -27.94 33.59 17.36
N GLY A 535 -27.15 32.76 16.65
CA GLY A 535 -25.81 32.35 17.10
C GLY A 535 -24.85 33.53 17.21
N ALA A 536 -24.74 34.35 16.16
CA ALA A 536 -23.87 35.52 16.14
C ALA A 536 -24.28 36.55 17.21
N ILE A 537 -25.59 36.80 17.39
CA ILE A 537 -26.10 37.70 18.44
C ILE A 537 -25.77 37.17 19.84
N THR A 538 -25.89 35.86 20.05
CA THR A 538 -25.56 35.22 21.35
C THR A 538 -24.07 35.37 21.66
N GLU A 539 -23.19 35.22 20.68
CA GLU A 539 -21.74 35.40 20.83
C GLU A 539 -21.36 36.87 21.13
N VAL A 540 -22.02 37.83 20.45
CA VAL A 540 -21.87 39.26 20.75
C VAL A 540 -22.27 39.58 22.19
N GLY A 541 -23.42 39.07 22.65
CA GLY A 541 -23.87 39.24 24.03
C GLY A 541 -22.94 38.59 25.05
N ALA A 542 -22.43 37.39 24.76
CA ALA A 542 -21.48 36.69 25.62
C ALA A 542 -20.15 37.44 25.76
N ALA A 543 -19.58 37.93 24.66
CA ALA A 543 -18.36 38.72 24.67
C ALA A 543 -18.52 40.03 25.47
N TRP A 544 -19.67 40.70 25.34
CA TRP A 544 -19.98 41.91 26.11
C TRP A 544 -20.04 41.66 27.62
N ILE A 545 -20.77 40.61 28.05
CA ILE A 545 -20.89 40.25 29.46
C ILE A 545 -19.54 39.86 30.07
N THR A 546 -18.70 39.18 29.29
CA THR A 546 -17.40 38.66 29.75
C THR A 546 -16.24 39.64 29.57
N GLN A 547 -16.50 40.82 28.97
CA GLN A 547 -15.51 41.87 28.68
C GLN A 547 -14.27 41.33 27.93
N ILE A 548 -14.48 40.40 27.00
CA ILE A 548 -13.40 39.84 26.19
C ILE A 548 -12.96 40.86 25.14
N ASP A 549 -11.64 40.95 24.92
CA ASP A 549 -11.08 41.77 23.85
C ASP A 549 -11.60 41.32 22.47
N HIS A 550 -12.07 42.28 21.66
CA HIS A 550 -12.56 41.98 20.31
C HIS A 550 -12.10 42.99 19.25
N LYS A 551 -12.17 42.56 17.98
CA LYS A 551 -12.07 43.43 16.80
C LYS A 551 -13.24 43.20 15.86
N ILE A 552 -13.71 44.28 15.25
CA ILE A 552 -14.82 44.27 14.29
C ILE A 552 -14.28 44.38 12.87
N PHE A 553 -14.70 43.44 12.02
CA PHE A 553 -14.49 43.39 10.58
C PHE A 553 -15.85 43.40 9.89
N ASN A 554 -16.18 44.52 9.27
CA ASN A 554 -17.53 44.84 8.85
C ASN A 554 -17.71 44.75 7.34
N ILE A 555 -18.86 44.28 6.88
CA ILE A 555 -19.25 44.28 5.46
C ILE A 555 -20.23 45.43 5.22
N HIS A 556 -19.78 46.44 4.47
CA HIS A 556 -20.61 47.57 4.05
C HIS A 556 -21.81 47.10 3.21
N PRO A 557 -23.01 47.70 3.34
CA PRO A 557 -23.36 48.93 4.05
C PRO A 557 -23.76 48.76 5.52
N PHE A 558 -23.62 47.55 6.09
CA PHE A 558 -23.99 47.32 7.49
C PHE A 558 -23.21 48.25 8.42
N ARG A 559 -23.85 48.71 9.50
CA ARG A 559 -23.20 49.46 10.57
C ARG A 559 -23.25 48.61 11.84
N PRO A 560 -22.10 48.30 12.47
CA PRO A 560 -22.07 47.67 13.79
C PRO A 560 -22.83 48.53 14.81
N GLU A 561 -23.52 47.87 15.73
CA GLU A 561 -24.32 48.50 16.79
C GLU A 561 -23.94 47.90 18.15
N HIS A 562 -24.16 48.66 19.22
CA HIS A 562 -24.10 48.16 20.59
C HIS A 562 -24.83 46.80 20.75
N PRO A 563 -24.26 45.85 21.52
CA PRO A 563 -23.22 46.03 22.52
C PRO A 563 -21.78 45.82 22.01
N LEU A 564 -21.58 45.74 20.69
CA LEU A 564 -20.23 45.85 20.13
C LEU A 564 -19.67 47.25 20.37
N ASP A 565 -18.34 47.35 20.52
CA ASP A 565 -17.62 48.62 20.55
C ASP A 565 -17.70 49.31 19.17
N ASP A 566 -18.79 50.04 18.95
CA ASP A 566 -19.09 50.84 17.76
C ASP A 566 -18.57 52.29 17.88
N GLU A 567 -17.81 52.60 18.94
CA GLU A 567 -17.07 53.85 19.10
C GLU A 567 -15.62 53.72 18.60
N ALA A 568 -15.02 52.53 18.74
CA ALA A 568 -13.70 52.24 18.19
C ALA A 568 -13.73 52.05 16.66
N GLN A 569 -12.63 52.44 15.99
CA GLN A 569 -12.49 52.26 14.53
C GLN A 569 -12.65 50.79 14.15
N TRP A 570 -13.67 50.41 13.39
CA TRP A 570 -13.81 49.09 12.76
C TRP A 570 -13.20 49.07 11.36
N GLN A 571 -12.92 47.87 10.84
CA GLN A 571 -12.49 47.69 9.46
C GLN A 571 -13.72 47.51 8.57
N SER A 572 -13.73 48.07 7.37
CA SER A 572 -14.85 47.92 6.42
C SER A 572 -14.43 47.28 5.10
N THR A 573 -15.19 46.29 4.66
CA THR A 573 -15.04 45.58 3.38
C THR A 573 -16.31 45.74 2.57
N ASN A 574 -16.18 45.90 1.25
CA ASN A 574 -17.33 45.96 0.35
C ASN A 574 -17.60 44.58 -0.23
N ARG A 575 -18.86 44.32 -0.57
CA ARG A 575 -19.30 43.12 -1.28
C ARG A 575 -20.10 43.54 -2.50
N ASP A 576 -19.70 43.06 -3.67
CA ASP A 576 -20.43 43.37 -4.91
C ASP A 576 -21.81 42.70 -4.90
N ALA A 577 -22.78 43.31 -5.61
CA ALA A 577 -24.13 42.76 -5.72
C ALA A 577 -24.09 41.38 -6.44
N PRO A 578 -25.10 40.52 -6.23
CA PRO A 578 -25.23 39.28 -6.99
C PRO A 578 -25.21 39.56 -8.51
N PRO A 579 -24.59 38.69 -9.34
CA PRO A 579 -24.15 37.33 -9.04
C PRO A 579 -22.68 37.19 -8.61
N MET A 580 -21.85 38.22 -8.74
CA MET A 580 -20.40 38.13 -8.45
C MET A 580 -20.11 37.94 -6.95
N LYS A 581 -20.82 38.65 -6.05
CA LYS A 581 -20.63 38.59 -4.57
C LYS A 581 -19.17 38.74 -4.09
N ASP A 582 -18.28 39.24 -4.94
CA ASP A 582 -16.85 39.36 -4.64
C ASP A 582 -16.60 40.42 -3.57
N LEU A 583 -15.65 40.11 -2.68
CA LEU A 583 -15.19 41.04 -1.65
C LEU A 583 -14.13 41.97 -2.24
N TRP A 584 -14.18 43.24 -1.86
CA TRP A 584 -13.12 44.20 -2.19
C TRP A 584 -12.94 45.26 -1.11
N MET A 585 -11.76 45.86 -1.06
CA MET A 585 -11.40 46.91 -0.10
C MET A 585 -10.71 48.07 -0.81
N ILE A 586 -10.82 49.28 -0.24
CA ILE A 586 -9.94 50.40 -0.59
C ILE A 586 -8.61 50.29 0.17
N PRO A 587 -7.51 50.94 -0.29
CA PRO A 587 -6.20 50.84 0.36
C PRO A 587 -6.19 51.17 1.86
N LEU A 588 -7.01 52.15 2.29
CA LEU A 588 -7.16 52.49 3.70
C LEU A 588 -7.73 51.32 4.52
N ASN A 589 -8.81 50.70 4.05
CA ASN A 589 -9.44 49.57 4.73
C ASN A 589 -8.56 48.31 4.72
N ALA A 590 -7.73 48.12 3.68
CA ALA A 590 -6.73 47.06 3.65
C ALA A 590 -5.60 47.28 4.69
N ASP A 591 -5.19 48.54 4.92
CA ASP A 591 -4.23 48.87 5.99
C ASP A 591 -4.81 48.63 7.39
N ILE A 592 -6.04 49.10 7.64
CA ILE A 592 -6.75 48.89 8.91
C ILE A 592 -6.95 47.39 9.18
N PHE A 593 -7.27 46.61 8.14
CA PHE A 593 -7.37 45.15 8.25
C PHE A 593 -6.07 44.54 8.77
N CYS A 594 -4.94 44.86 8.13
CA CYS A 594 -3.63 44.36 8.54
C CYS A 594 -3.30 44.82 9.97
N GLN A 595 -3.56 46.09 10.31
CA GLN A 595 -3.32 46.64 11.65
C GLN A 595 -4.08 45.88 12.73
N LYS A 596 -5.34 45.54 12.48
CA LYS A 596 -6.16 44.79 13.46
C LYS A 596 -5.66 43.36 13.65
N ILE A 597 -5.31 42.65 12.58
CA ILE A 597 -4.72 41.31 12.66
C ILE A 597 -3.41 41.35 13.44
N GLU A 598 -2.56 42.34 13.17
CA GLU A 598 -1.30 42.54 13.87
C GLU A 598 -1.52 42.81 15.37
N ALA A 599 -2.51 43.65 15.72
CA ALA A 599 -2.85 43.93 17.11
C ALA A 599 -3.35 42.69 17.87
N VAL A 600 -4.11 41.81 17.20
CA VAL A 600 -4.54 40.52 17.77
C VAL A 600 -3.33 39.62 18.03
N CYS A 601 -2.38 39.58 17.10
CA CYS A 601 -1.14 38.82 17.27
C CYS A 601 -0.33 39.36 18.46
N ASP A 602 -0.17 40.68 18.57
CA ASP A 602 0.54 41.33 19.67
C ASP A 602 -0.12 41.03 21.03
N ALA A 603 -1.45 41.15 21.12
CA ALA A 603 -2.21 40.92 22.34
C ALA A 603 -2.08 39.48 22.86
N LEU A 604 -1.97 38.51 21.96
CA LEU A 604 -1.87 37.09 22.26
C LEU A 604 -0.44 36.54 22.27
N GLY A 605 0.55 37.35 21.92
CA GLY A 605 1.97 36.97 21.89
C GLY A 605 2.39 36.14 20.68
N TYR A 606 1.67 36.22 19.56
CA TYR A 606 2.05 35.56 18.31
C TYR A 606 3.01 36.42 17.48
N LYS A 607 3.93 35.76 16.76
CA LYS A 607 4.90 36.44 15.90
C LYS A 607 4.24 36.91 14.60
N LYS A 608 3.86 38.19 14.53
CA LYS A 608 3.34 38.81 13.29
C LYS A 608 4.40 38.99 12.19
N LYS A 609 3.95 39.01 10.94
CA LYS A 609 4.76 39.40 9.77
C LYS A 609 4.84 40.94 9.68
N PRO A 610 5.84 41.51 8.97
CA PRO A 610 5.89 42.95 8.72
C PRO A 610 4.67 43.47 7.96
N ARG A 611 4.25 44.71 8.23
CA ARG A 611 3.07 45.35 7.61
C ARG A 611 3.03 45.25 6.08
N ALA A 612 4.19 45.44 5.42
CA ALA A 612 4.28 45.34 3.97
C ALA A 612 3.95 43.93 3.44
N GLN A 613 4.39 42.89 4.16
CA GLN A 613 4.09 41.49 3.81
C GLN A 613 2.61 41.18 4.05
N ASN A 614 2.03 41.69 5.15
CA ASN A 614 0.59 41.55 5.43
C ASN A 614 -0.26 42.17 4.33
N LYS A 615 0.05 43.41 3.89
CA LYS A 615 -0.65 44.06 2.79
C LYS A 615 -0.53 43.28 1.48
N SER A 616 0.68 42.82 1.15
CA SER A 616 0.92 42.04 -0.06
C SER A 616 0.14 40.72 -0.05
N HIS A 617 0.10 40.02 1.09
CA HIS A 617 -0.65 38.77 1.19
C HIS A 617 -2.15 39.00 1.15
N LEU A 618 -2.67 40.00 1.87
CA LEU A 618 -4.09 40.37 1.83
C LEU A 618 -4.57 40.67 0.40
N GLY A 619 -3.74 41.35 -0.41
CA GLY A 619 -4.02 41.62 -1.82
C GLY A 619 -4.12 40.37 -2.71
N THR A 620 -3.63 39.22 -2.26
CA THR A 620 -3.85 37.92 -2.93
C THR A 620 -5.17 37.26 -2.56
N LEU A 621 -5.80 37.69 -1.47
CA LEU A 621 -7.02 37.09 -0.91
C LEU A 621 -8.28 37.91 -1.21
N VAL A 622 -8.13 39.24 -1.29
CA VAL A 622 -9.22 40.18 -1.54
C VAL A 622 -8.74 41.26 -2.50
N THR A 623 -9.58 41.62 -3.46
CA THR A 623 -9.27 42.67 -4.43
C THR A 623 -9.15 44.03 -3.74
N ILE A 624 -7.99 44.68 -3.87
CA ILE A 624 -7.77 46.05 -3.39
C ILE A 624 -7.99 47.00 -4.56
N LYS A 625 -9.12 47.71 -4.58
CA LYS A 625 -9.45 48.69 -5.60
C LYS A 625 -8.89 50.05 -5.17
N THR A 626 -7.94 50.60 -5.93
CA THR A 626 -7.69 52.05 -5.89
C THR A 626 -8.97 52.72 -6.36
N SER A 627 -9.59 53.46 -5.45
CA SER A 627 -10.78 54.28 -5.70
C SER A 627 -10.65 55.14 -6.94
#